data_AF-A0A438NK73-F1
#
_entry.id   AF-A0A438NK73-F1
#
_cell.length_a   1.000
_cell.length_b   1.000
_cell.length_c   1.000
_cell.angle_alpha   90.00
_cell.angle_beta   90.00
_cell.angle_gamma   90.00
#
_symmetry.space_group_name_H-M   'P 1'
#
loop_
_entity.id
_entity.type
_entity.pdbx_description
1 polymer ?
#
loop_
_entity_poly.entity_id
_entity_poly.type
_entity_poly.pdbx_seq_one_letter_code
_entity_poly.pdbx_strand_id
1 'polypeptide(L)'
;MTTNSPPRCVLQDTIGLGDFLTLDEATILHQIHAAFQPELERLKNATAVEGTAEQRRANGTSDQPSPSQILYGTNYDEINRTLVGVLALRWILNNDYHRFTQGQPLDTKLTQSSFQWLHDLFFQGLTSSEDMFALILSMVINDLGKDPNLVKDFESLTHRSIPDQNHDAILLEAANVDMIPALRYLTEEKKQEVLKGLELGSELNAGQLAQAESVPFNLEGLYEMRGHLHAFELKFMEQILDVAAAAGHLDCRGARNFIEPVHQAFKMVREVSLDIIDGKSNLRQGYDKVLTKRGNLLVRAGFRKLSVGADEDRALLRLLTMGRTTDKHQAELFSEAFQALEVPVKAQLVRGLNIDGNVNETAVLPYYMPAIMSKTLERTRDLSQEDRQRALTSLMKYLARVLATDPGDTRYTPDGQVPGIIIERNMSIVQEVIDSPAFKANPSFDALDVPDGHVLLRRPSNMDATNLAIQLVTSPTGSPPYNNHTIDDGYTGWTTGGGITFGIVVLAFLCILVILILATAHGVARLHESGYDHPYVRAVMIPKTHNNYGTVDNMDKPQYNDIVSSVDWKMDDDRLAYLSMADWDVV
;
A
#
# COMPACT_ATOMS: atom_id res chain seq x y z
N MET A 1 -32.78 -21.04 -7.43
CA MET A 1 -31.67 -21.19 -6.47
C MET A 1 -31.99 -20.30 -5.30
N THR A 2 -32.24 -20.87 -4.12
CA THR A 2 -32.47 -20.09 -2.90
C THR A 2 -31.14 -19.46 -2.49
N THR A 3 -31.05 -18.14 -2.58
CA THR A 3 -29.94 -17.38 -2.02
C THR A 3 -30.02 -17.51 -0.50
N ASN A 4 -29.39 -18.55 0.06
CA ASN A 4 -29.25 -18.67 1.50
C ASN A 4 -28.48 -17.43 1.97
N SER A 5 -29.10 -16.61 2.81
CA SER A 5 -28.42 -15.48 3.43
C SER A 5 -27.20 -15.97 4.21
N PRO A 6 -26.11 -15.18 4.29
CA PRO A 6 -24.94 -15.55 5.08
C PRO A 6 -25.35 -15.93 6.51
N PRO A 7 -24.69 -16.93 7.14
CA PRO A 7 -24.84 -17.16 8.57
C PRO A 7 -24.61 -15.86 9.34
N ARG A 8 -25.32 -15.68 10.46
CA ARG A 8 -25.15 -14.54 11.37
C ARG A 8 -24.61 -14.98 12.72
N CYS A 9 -23.76 -14.14 13.33
CA CYS A 9 -23.26 -14.33 14.68
C CYS A 9 -23.51 -13.11 15.58
N VAL A 10 -23.44 -13.32 16.89
CA VAL A 10 -23.71 -12.29 17.92
C VAL A 10 -22.81 -11.06 17.78
N LEU A 11 -21.58 -11.25 17.28
CA LEU A 11 -20.65 -10.14 17.04
C LEU A 11 -21.17 -9.20 15.93
N GLN A 12 -21.75 -9.73 14.86
CA GLN A 12 -22.35 -8.92 13.80
C GLN A 12 -23.53 -8.08 14.32
N ASP A 13 -24.37 -8.67 15.18
CA ASP A 13 -25.48 -7.96 15.79
C ASP A 13 -24.97 -6.84 16.72
N THR A 14 -23.95 -7.12 17.53
CA THR A 14 -23.31 -6.16 18.43
C THR A 14 -22.69 -4.98 17.66
N ILE A 15 -22.03 -5.24 16.54
CA ILE A 15 -21.49 -4.18 15.66
C ILE A 15 -22.62 -3.39 15.01
N GLY A 16 -23.65 -4.08 14.50
CA GLY A 16 -24.80 -3.45 13.84
C GLY A 16 -25.60 -2.52 14.75
N LEU A 17 -25.63 -2.81 16.05
CA LEU A 17 -26.27 -1.97 17.07
C LEU A 17 -25.37 -0.82 17.58
N GLY A 18 -24.09 -0.80 17.20
CA GLY A 18 -23.10 0.19 17.70
C GLY A 18 -22.53 -0.15 19.08
N ASP A 19 -22.94 -1.28 19.68
CA ASP A 19 -22.53 -1.71 21.01
C ASP A 19 -21.08 -2.22 21.06
N PHE A 20 -20.47 -2.47 19.89
CA PHE A 20 -19.05 -2.80 19.83
C PHE A 20 -18.19 -1.75 20.53
N LEU A 21 -18.52 -0.46 20.52
CA LEU A 21 -17.68 0.56 21.14
C LEU A 21 -17.88 0.70 22.66
N THR A 22 -19.00 0.23 23.19
CA THR A 22 -19.46 0.53 24.55
C THR A 22 -19.42 -0.68 25.49
N LEU A 23 -19.58 -1.90 24.97
CA LEU A 23 -19.47 -3.12 25.77
C LEU A 23 -18.06 -3.30 26.34
N ASP A 24 -17.94 -4.01 27.45
CA ASP A 24 -16.63 -4.33 28.04
C ASP A 24 -15.81 -5.22 27.10
N GLU A 25 -14.48 -5.07 27.18
CA GLU A 25 -13.55 -5.79 26.29
C GLU A 25 -13.68 -7.31 26.44
N ALA A 26 -13.92 -7.84 27.65
CA ALA A 26 -13.99 -9.28 27.88
C ALA A 26 -15.22 -9.91 27.19
N THR A 27 -16.39 -9.27 27.28
CA THR A 27 -17.60 -9.69 26.54
C THR A 27 -17.33 -9.75 25.04
N ILE A 28 -16.67 -8.73 24.49
CA ILE A 28 -16.38 -8.65 23.05
C ILE A 28 -15.39 -9.70 22.61
N LEU A 29 -14.34 -9.95 23.41
CA LEU A 29 -13.40 -11.05 23.17
C LEU A 29 -14.11 -12.40 23.14
N HIS A 30 -15.06 -12.65 24.04
CA HIS A 30 -15.85 -13.89 24.02
C HIS A 30 -16.76 -14.00 22.80
N GLN A 31 -17.33 -12.89 22.30
CA GLN A 31 -18.10 -12.90 21.05
C GLN A 31 -17.21 -13.17 19.83
N ILE A 32 -16.01 -12.57 19.76
CA ILE A 32 -15.00 -12.86 18.73
C ILE A 32 -14.62 -14.34 18.80
N HIS A 33 -14.35 -14.86 20.00
CA HIS A 33 -14.05 -16.28 20.20
C HIS A 33 -15.15 -17.19 19.69
N ALA A 34 -16.42 -16.89 19.98
CA ALA A 34 -17.55 -17.68 19.51
C ALA A 34 -17.72 -17.63 17.98
N ALA A 35 -17.45 -16.47 17.36
CA ALA A 35 -17.57 -16.31 15.91
C ALA A 35 -16.45 -17.00 15.12
N PHE A 36 -15.22 -16.96 15.64
CA PHE A 36 -13.99 -17.38 14.94
C PHE A 36 -13.23 -18.50 15.66
N GLN A 37 -13.95 -19.37 16.37
CA GLN A 37 -13.34 -20.45 17.15
C GLN A 37 -12.40 -21.34 16.30
N PRO A 38 -12.75 -21.79 15.09
CA PRO A 38 -11.86 -22.61 14.27
C PRO A 38 -10.53 -21.91 13.93
N GLU A 39 -10.59 -20.62 13.61
CA GLU A 39 -9.43 -19.81 13.25
C GLU A 39 -8.52 -19.57 14.46
N LEU A 40 -9.10 -19.19 15.62
CA LEU A 40 -8.32 -18.97 16.83
C LEU A 40 -7.65 -20.24 17.36
N GLU A 41 -8.28 -21.41 17.20
CA GLU A 41 -7.64 -22.69 17.54
C GLU A 41 -6.40 -22.97 16.68
N ARG A 42 -6.41 -22.61 15.39
CA ARG A 42 -5.22 -22.71 14.53
C ARG A 42 -4.11 -21.78 14.98
N LEU A 43 -4.45 -20.54 15.35
CA LEU A 43 -3.47 -19.56 15.82
C LEU A 43 -2.72 -19.96 17.10
N LYS A 44 -3.24 -20.92 17.89
CA LYS A 44 -2.50 -21.50 19.03
C LYS A 44 -1.20 -22.19 18.61
N ASN A 45 -1.12 -22.66 17.37
CA ASN A 45 0.05 -23.36 16.83
C ASN A 45 1.12 -22.41 16.28
N ALA A 46 0.77 -21.13 16.09
CA ALA A 46 1.68 -20.12 15.57
C ALA A 46 2.44 -19.45 16.73
N THR A 47 3.71 -19.13 16.52
CA THR A 47 4.59 -18.57 17.56
C THR A 47 5.27 -17.30 17.08
N ALA A 48 5.38 -16.32 17.99
CA ALA A 48 6.09 -15.09 17.70
C ALA A 48 7.61 -15.29 17.80
N VAL A 49 8.34 -14.60 16.91
CA VAL A 49 9.82 -14.64 16.89
C VAL A 49 10.41 -13.82 18.05
N GLU A 50 9.76 -12.71 18.43
CA GLU A 50 10.29 -11.74 19.40
C GLU A 50 10.01 -12.13 20.87
N GLY A 51 10.98 -11.83 21.75
CA GLY A 51 10.84 -11.91 23.22
C GLY A 51 11.15 -13.29 23.81
N THR A 52 11.57 -13.32 25.09
CA THR A 52 11.91 -14.58 25.79
C THR A 52 10.67 -15.31 26.29
N ALA A 53 10.78 -16.60 26.58
CA ALA A 53 9.68 -17.39 27.15
C ALA A 53 9.16 -16.80 28.47
N GLU A 54 10.04 -16.22 29.28
CA GLU A 54 9.69 -15.55 30.53
C GLU A 54 8.83 -14.30 30.28
N GLN A 55 9.22 -13.47 29.30
CA GLN A 55 8.47 -12.26 28.96
C GLN A 55 7.07 -12.61 28.45
N ARG A 56 6.95 -13.63 27.60
CA ARG A 56 5.66 -14.11 27.06
C ARG A 56 4.76 -14.67 28.16
N ARG A 57 5.33 -15.45 29.09
CA ARG A 57 4.57 -15.97 30.26
C ARG A 57 4.10 -14.84 31.18
N ALA A 58 4.87 -13.76 31.30
CA ALA A 58 4.56 -12.62 32.15
C ALA A 58 3.55 -11.62 31.53
N ASN A 59 3.11 -11.84 30.29
CA ASN A 59 2.09 -10.99 29.69
C ASN A 59 0.73 -11.19 30.38
N GLY A 60 0.08 -10.09 30.73
CA GLY A 60 -1.12 -10.08 31.56
C GLY A 60 -0.85 -10.38 33.03
N THR A 61 -1.79 -9.97 33.89
CA THR A 61 -1.77 -10.20 35.35
C THR A 61 -3.13 -10.71 35.81
N SER A 62 -3.27 -11.15 37.07
CA SER A 62 -4.59 -11.55 37.61
C SER A 62 -5.63 -10.43 37.50
N ASP A 63 -5.20 -9.19 37.64
CA ASP A 63 -6.08 -8.02 37.70
C ASP A 63 -6.26 -7.37 36.32
N GLN A 64 -5.35 -7.66 35.39
CA GLN A 64 -5.39 -7.22 33.99
C GLN A 64 -4.93 -8.38 33.10
N PRO A 65 -5.78 -9.41 32.90
CA PRO A 65 -5.41 -10.56 32.09
C PRO A 65 -5.22 -10.18 30.62
N SER A 66 -4.35 -10.91 29.92
CA SER A 66 -4.24 -10.80 28.47
C SER A 66 -5.49 -11.36 27.76
N PRO A 67 -5.73 -11.01 26.48
CA PRO A 67 -6.83 -11.60 25.71
C PRO A 67 -6.84 -13.14 25.72
N SER A 68 -5.68 -13.78 25.55
CA SER A 68 -5.58 -15.24 25.63
C SER A 68 -5.89 -15.78 27.03
N GLN A 69 -5.49 -15.09 28.10
CA GLN A 69 -5.82 -15.50 29.47
C GLN A 69 -7.32 -15.39 29.74
N ILE A 70 -8.00 -14.37 29.21
CA ILE A 70 -9.46 -14.21 29.30
C ILE A 70 -10.17 -15.40 28.62
N LEU A 71 -9.72 -15.80 27.43
CA LEU A 71 -10.40 -16.81 26.64
C LEU A 71 -10.03 -18.25 27.01
N TYR A 72 -8.78 -18.50 27.38
CA TYR A 72 -8.20 -19.84 27.51
C TYR A 72 -7.49 -20.09 28.84
N GLY A 73 -7.36 -19.08 29.70
CA GLY A 73 -6.64 -19.19 30.98
C GLY A 73 -5.12 -19.28 30.86
N THR A 74 -4.55 -19.14 29.65
CA THR A 74 -3.10 -19.16 29.40
C THR A 74 -2.73 -18.22 28.24
N ASN A 75 -1.44 -17.91 28.08
CA ASN A 75 -0.96 -17.07 26.99
C ASN A 75 -0.69 -17.88 25.71
N TYR A 76 -1.20 -17.37 24.58
CA TYR A 76 -0.82 -17.77 23.23
C TYR A 76 -0.35 -16.53 22.47
N ASP A 77 0.81 -16.62 21.82
CA ASP A 77 1.47 -15.44 21.25
C ASP A 77 0.61 -14.79 20.15
N GLU A 78 0.25 -15.55 19.12
CA GLU A 78 -0.47 -14.97 17.97
C GLU A 78 -1.92 -14.62 18.31
N ILE A 79 -2.61 -15.37 19.18
CA ILE A 79 -3.94 -14.95 19.67
C ILE A 79 -3.84 -13.59 20.39
N ASN A 80 -2.83 -13.39 21.24
CA ASN A 80 -2.66 -12.10 21.91
C ASN A 80 -2.37 -10.97 20.92
N ARG A 81 -1.52 -11.19 19.90
CA ARG A 81 -1.26 -10.21 18.84
C ARG A 81 -2.55 -9.88 18.07
N THR A 82 -3.22 -10.88 17.52
CA THR A 82 -4.49 -10.72 16.78
C THR A 82 -5.53 -9.95 17.59
N LEU A 83 -5.80 -10.36 18.83
CA LEU A 83 -6.87 -9.76 19.64
C LEU A 83 -6.49 -8.38 20.16
N VAL A 84 -5.22 -8.09 20.45
CA VAL A 84 -4.76 -6.73 20.74
C VAL A 84 -4.96 -5.83 19.52
N GLY A 85 -4.80 -6.32 18.30
CA GLY A 85 -5.11 -5.55 17.08
C GLY A 85 -6.59 -5.20 16.97
N VAL A 86 -7.48 -6.14 17.31
CA VAL A 86 -8.93 -5.85 17.39
C VAL A 86 -9.27 -4.89 18.53
N LEU A 87 -8.58 -4.95 19.67
CA LEU A 87 -8.75 -3.95 20.74
C LEU A 87 -8.19 -2.58 20.34
N ALA A 88 -7.09 -2.52 19.59
CA ALA A 88 -6.53 -1.29 19.06
C ALA A 88 -7.51 -0.56 18.12
N LEU A 89 -8.28 -1.30 17.31
CA LEU A 89 -9.39 -0.75 16.54
C LEU A 89 -10.40 -0.03 17.43
N ARG A 90 -10.79 -0.64 18.56
CA ARG A 90 -11.71 -0.02 19.52
C ARG A 90 -11.11 1.23 20.14
N TRP A 91 -9.84 1.19 20.55
CA TRP A 91 -9.18 2.35 21.15
C TRP A 91 -9.09 3.52 20.16
N ILE A 92 -8.79 3.24 18.88
CA ILE A 92 -8.80 4.25 17.81
C ILE A 92 -10.21 4.83 17.66
N LEU A 93 -11.24 4.00 17.49
CA LEU A 93 -12.61 4.47 17.23
C LEU A 93 -13.26 5.17 18.44
N ASN A 94 -12.87 4.82 19.67
CA ASN A 94 -13.28 5.54 20.88
C ASN A 94 -12.44 6.80 21.15
N ASN A 95 -11.50 7.14 20.26
CA ASN A 95 -10.55 8.23 20.44
C ASN A 95 -9.75 8.14 21.77
N ASP A 96 -9.46 6.91 22.23
CA ASP A 96 -8.76 6.62 23.48
C ASP A 96 -7.23 6.61 23.27
N TYR A 97 -6.68 7.81 23.11
CA TYR A 97 -5.24 8.04 22.95
C TYR A 97 -4.42 7.45 24.11
N HIS A 98 -4.93 7.55 25.34
CA HIS A 98 -4.19 7.14 26.53
C HIS A 98 -4.01 5.62 26.57
N ARG A 99 -5.08 4.88 26.27
CA ARG A 99 -5.03 3.42 26.18
C ARG A 99 -4.17 2.98 25.00
N PHE A 100 -4.38 3.56 23.82
CA PHE A 100 -3.63 3.19 22.62
C PHE A 100 -2.12 3.37 22.80
N THR A 101 -1.69 4.45 23.44
CA THR A 101 -0.26 4.77 23.61
C THR A 101 0.36 4.24 24.89
N GLN A 102 -0.35 3.41 25.65
CA GLN A 102 0.16 2.81 26.87
C GLN A 102 1.37 1.91 26.56
N GLY A 103 2.48 2.11 27.30
CA GLY A 103 3.71 1.33 27.13
C GLY A 103 4.66 1.81 26.02
N GLN A 104 4.29 2.82 25.25
CA GLN A 104 5.19 3.42 24.25
C GLN A 104 6.33 4.23 24.92
N PRO A 105 7.57 4.20 24.39
CA PRO A 105 8.66 5.03 24.88
C PRO A 105 8.33 6.53 24.75
N LEU A 106 8.64 7.33 25.78
CA LEU A 106 8.25 8.75 25.83
C LEU A 106 8.80 9.57 24.66
N ASP A 107 10.05 9.35 24.27
CA ASP A 107 10.75 10.15 23.26
C ASP A 107 10.25 9.90 21.83
N THR A 108 9.62 8.75 21.60
CA THR A 108 9.08 8.35 20.28
C THR A 108 7.58 8.11 20.30
N LYS A 109 6.92 8.43 21.42
CA LYS A 109 5.49 8.21 21.63
C LYS A 109 4.68 8.86 20.51
N LEU A 110 3.66 8.14 20.03
CA LEU A 110 2.73 8.66 19.03
C LEU A 110 2.12 9.98 19.52
N THR A 111 2.12 11.02 18.70
CA THR A 111 1.55 12.32 19.06
C THR A 111 0.02 12.29 19.01
N GLN A 112 -0.64 13.19 19.74
CA GLN A 112 -2.10 13.33 19.71
C GLN A 112 -2.61 13.64 18.29
N SER A 113 -1.91 14.47 17.52
CA SER A 113 -2.27 14.80 16.13
C SER A 113 -2.16 13.59 15.19
N SER A 114 -1.11 12.78 15.36
CA SER A 114 -0.93 11.55 14.59
C SER A 114 -1.98 10.50 14.96
N PHE A 115 -2.37 10.43 16.23
CA PHE A 115 -3.49 9.59 16.67
C PHE A 115 -4.83 10.07 16.12
N GLN A 116 -5.09 11.39 16.10
CA GLN A 116 -6.31 11.93 15.48
C GLN A 116 -6.39 11.59 13.99
N TRP A 117 -5.25 11.60 13.27
CA TRP A 117 -5.22 11.12 11.89
C TRP A 117 -5.61 9.64 11.76
N LEU A 118 -5.21 8.78 12.70
CA LEU A 118 -5.66 7.39 12.72
C LEU A 118 -7.16 7.29 12.98
N HIS A 119 -7.66 8.02 13.98
CA HIS A 119 -9.09 8.09 14.25
C HIS A 119 -9.88 8.47 12.98
N ASP A 120 -9.47 9.53 12.30
CA ASP A 120 -10.15 10.04 11.12
C ASP A 120 -10.06 9.06 9.94
N LEU A 121 -8.91 8.41 9.75
CA LEU A 121 -8.73 7.36 8.74
C LEU A 121 -9.73 6.22 8.94
N PHE A 122 -9.80 5.67 10.16
CA PHE A 122 -10.68 4.54 10.46
C PHE A 122 -12.15 4.93 10.46
N PHE A 123 -12.49 6.09 11.00
CA PHE A 123 -13.86 6.60 11.02
C PHE A 123 -14.40 6.85 9.60
N GLN A 124 -13.57 7.37 8.69
CA GLN A 124 -13.96 7.62 7.29
C GLN A 124 -13.93 6.35 6.44
N GLY A 125 -12.99 5.43 6.71
CA GLY A 125 -12.83 4.17 5.97
C GLY A 125 -13.87 3.10 6.33
N LEU A 126 -14.41 3.10 7.55
CA LEU A 126 -15.42 2.15 8.00
C LEU A 126 -16.83 2.74 7.86
N THR A 127 -17.35 2.72 6.63
CA THR A 127 -18.62 3.36 6.27
C THR A 127 -19.86 2.59 6.72
N SER A 128 -19.71 1.32 7.07
CA SER A 128 -20.81 0.42 7.45
C SER A 128 -20.41 -0.56 8.55
N SER A 129 -21.41 -1.17 9.20
CA SER A 129 -21.20 -2.29 10.14
C SER A 129 -20.54 -3.49 9.47
N GLU A 130 -20.79 -3.69 8.16
CA GLU A 130 -20.16 -4.76 7.39
C GLU A 130 -18.66 -4.50 7.19
N ASP A 131 -18.24 -3.25 6.99
CA ASP A 131 -16.81 -2.88 6.90
C ASP A 131 -16.08 -3.20 8.20
N MET A 132 -16.65 -2.83 9.34
CA MET A 132 -16.07 -3.09 10.64
C MET A 132 -15.95 -4.60 10.91
N PHE A 133 -17.00 -5.37 10.59
CA PHE A 133 -16.95 -6.82 10.74
C PHE A 133 -15.94 -7.46 9.78
N ALA A 134 -15.87 -7.00 8.52
CA ALA A 134 -14.88 -7.47 7.55
C ALA A 134 -13.45 -7.17 8.00
N LEU A 135 -13.18 -5.99 8.58
CA LEU A 135 -11.88 -5.66 9.14
C LEU A 135 -11.51 -6.56 10.34
N ILE A 136 -12.46 -6.80 11.26
CA ILE A 136 -12.23 -7.71 12.40
C ILE A 136 -11.96 -9.13 11.91
N LEU A 137 -12.72 -9.61 10.93
CA LEU A 137 -12.49 -10.90 10.31
C LEU A 137 -11.10 -10.96 9.67
N SER A 138 -10.73 -9.95 8.88
CA SER A 138 -9.40 -9.85 8.26
C SER A 138 -8.29 -9.94 9.29
N MET A 139 -8.41 -9.21 10.41
CA MET A 139 -7.47 -9.30 11.54
C MET A 139 -7.33 -10.71 12.09
N VAL A 140 -8.44 -11.44 12.24
CA VAL A 140 -8.43 -12.80 12.80
C VAL A 140 -7.82 -13.82 11.83
N ILE A 141 -8.01 -13.65 10.53
CA ILE A 141 -7.53 -14.62 9.54
C ILE A 141 -6.10 -14.35 9.05
N ASN A 142 -5.59 -13.11 9.18
CA ASN A 142 -4.34 -12.66 8.55
C ASN A 142 -3.14 -13.58 8.88
N ASP A 143 -3.07 -14.09 10.10
CA ASP A 143 -1.96 -14.93 10.56
C ASP A 143 -2.19 -16.44 10.45
N LEU A 144 -3.31 -16.89 9.87
CA LEU A 144 -3.56 -18.34 9.72
C LEU A 144 -2.55 -19.03 8.82
N GLY A 145 -1.92 -18.29 7.88
CA GLY A 145 -0.83 -18.77 7.05
C GLY A 145 0.40 -19.25 7.84
N LYS A 146 0.53 -18.87 9.12
CA LYS A 146 1.60 -19.31 10.03
C LYS A 146 1.32 -20.68 10.66
N ASP A 147 0.10 -21.21 10.60
CA ASP A 147 -0.23 -22.53 11.12
C ASP A 147 0.48 -23.61 10.28
N PRO A 148 1.44 -24.37 10.84
CA PRO A 148 2.20 -25.37 10.09
C PRO A 148 1.32 -26.52 9.57
N ASN A 149 0.09 -26.66 10.06
CA ASN A 149 -0.85 -27.66 9.58
C ASN A 149 -1.70 -27.18 8.40
N LEU A 150 -1.80 -25.87 8.15
CA LEU A 150 -2.64 -25.34 7.08
C LEU A 150 -2.18 -25.82 5.69
N VAL A 151 -0.86 -25.86 5.46
CA VAL A 151 -0.29 -26.38 4.21
C VAL A 151 -0.63 -27.86 4.03
N LYS A 152 -0.47 -28.67 5.09
CA LYS A 152 -0.79 -30.12 5.05
C LYS A 152 -2.27 -30.35 4.76
N ASP A 153 -3.15 -29.56 5.38
CA ASP A 153 -4.59 -29.63 5.16
C ASP A 153 -4.94 -29.26 3.71
N PHE A 154 -4.29 -28.23 3.16
CA PHE A 154 -4.47 -27.81 1.78
C PHE A 154 -4.02 -28.89 0.79
N GLU A 155 -2.85 -29.49 1.01
CA GLU A 155 -2.33 -30.58 0.20
C GLU A 155 -3.24 -31.80 0.24
N SER A 156 -3.75 -32.13 1.44
CA SER A 156 -4.70 -33.22 1.62
C SER A 156 -6.04 -32.96 0.91
N LEU A 157 -6.52 -31.72 0.90
CA LEU A 157 -7.80 -31.34 0.29
C LEU A 157 -7.71 -31.23 -1.24
N THR A 158 -6.64 -30.63 -1.75
CA THR A 158 -6.54 -30.24 -3.16
C THR A 158 -5.66 -31.16 -4.00
N HIS A 159 -4.86 -32.03 -3.35
CA HIS A 159 -3.81 -32.83 -3.97
C HIS A 159 -2.77 -32.00 -4.74
N ARG A 160 -2.63 -30.72 -4.41
CA ARG A 160 -1.63 -29.80 -4.96
C ARG A 160 -0.68 -29.39 -3.84
N SER A 161 0.62 -29.40 -4.12
CA SER A 161 1.61 -28.82 -3.22
C SER A 161 1.63 -27.31 -3.39
N ILE A 162 1.65 -26.59 -2.27
CA ILE A 162 1.97 -25.15 -2.28
C ILE A 162 3.49 -25.07 -2.25
N PRO A 163 4.15 -24.46 -3.24
CA PRO A 163 5.58 -24.18 -3.17
C PRO A 163 5.92 -23.45 -1.87
N ASP A 164 7.17 -23.52 -1.42
CA ASP A 164 7.61 -22.70 -0.29
C ASP A 164 7.37 -21.21 -0.61
N GLN A 165 6.38 -20.63 0.07
CA GLN A 165 5.82 -19.30 -0.18
C GLN A 165 5.66 -18.58 1.17
N ASN A 166 5.52 -17.26 1.13
CA ASN A 166 5.21 -16.49 2.34
C ASN A 166 3.83 -16.90 2.91
N HIS A 167 3.62 -16.64 4.21
CA HIS A 167 2.39 -17.04 4.92
C HIS A 167 1.12 -16.39 4.33
N ASP A 168 1.22 -15.16 3.82
CA ASP A 168 0.09 -14.46 3.19
C ASP A 168 -0.36 -15.16 1.89
N ALA A 169 0.57 -15.72 1.11
CA ALA A 169 0.25 -16.49 -0.08
C ALA A 169 -0.39 -17.85 0.25
N ILE A 170 0.10 -18.53 1.30
CA ILE A 170 -0.53 -19.76 1.83
C ILE A 170 -1.97 -19.47 2.27
N LEU A 171 -2.17 -18.35 2.98
CA LEU A 171 -3.49 -17.90 3.41
C LEU A 171 -4.42 -17.64 2.22
N LEU A 172 -3.94 -16.95 1.19
CA LEU A 172 -4.71 -16.68 -0.03
C LEU A 172 -5.12 -17.97 -0.74
N GLU A 173 -4.21 -18.94 -0.88
CA GLU A 173 -4.53 -20.24 -1.47
C GLU A 173 -5.59 -21.00 -0.66
N ALA A 174 -5.47 -21.02 0.67
CA ALA A 174 -6.48 -21.62 1.56
C ALA A 174 -7.85 -20.91 1.45
N ALA A 175 -7.86 -19.58 1.36
CA ALA A 175 -9.07 -18.79 1.18
C ALA A 175 -9.79 -19.14 -0.14
N ASN A 176 -9.03 -19.29 -1.23
CA ASN A 176 -9.54 -19.59 -2.56
C ASN A 176 -10.20 -20.98 -2.67
N VAL A 177 -9.87 -21.91 -1.76
CA VAL A 177 -10.48 -23.25 -1.70
C VAL A 177 -11.46 -23.41 -0.53
N ASP A 178 -11.96 -22.29 0.03
CA ASP A 178 -12.97 -22.23 1.09
C ASP A 178 -12.56 -22.96 2.39
N MET A 179 -11.25 -23.00 2.69
CA MET A 179 -10.71 -23.58 3.94
C MET A 179 -10.80 -22.63 5.15
N ILE A 180 -11.28 -21.40 4.96
CA ILE A 180 -11.44 -20.40 6.01
C ILE A 180 -12.94 -20.20 6.27
N PRO A 181 -13.54 -20.92 7.24
CA PRO A 181 -14.97 -20.87 7.51
C PRO A 181 -15.51 -19.46 7.76
N ALA A 182 -14.73 -18.62 8.45
CA ALA A 182 -15.10 -17.25 8.77
C ALA A 182 -15.55 -16.43 7.55
N LEU A 183 -14.96 -16.65 6.36
CA LEU A 183 -15.31 -15.92 5.14
C LEU A 183 -16.79 -16.10 4.74
N ARG A 184 -17.46 -17.15 5.24
CA ARG A 184 -18.88 -17.40 4.99
C ARG A 184 -19.80 -16.42 5.72
N TYR A 185 -19.33 -15.71 6.75
CA TYR A 185 -20.12 -14.66 7.41
C TYR A 185 -20.27 -13.39 6.57
N LEU A 186 -19.43 -13.21 5.55
CA LEU A 186 -19.43 -12.02 4.70
C LEU A 186 -20.47 -12.12 3.59
N THR A 187 -20.96 -10.97 3.16
CA THR A 187 -21.63 -10.85 1.86
C THR A 187 -20.61 -11.13 0.75
N GLU A 188 -21.08 -11.51 -0.44
CA GLU A 188 -20.16 -11.81 -1.55
C GLU A 188 -19.29 -10.59 -1.90
N GLU A 189 -19.86 -9.38 -1.88
CA GLU A 189 -19.13 -8.14 -2.08
C GLU A 189 -17.98 -7.96 -1.07
N LYS A 190 -18.26 -8.07 0.23
CA LYS A 190 -17.22 -7.97 1.26
C LYS A 190 -16.20 -9.10 1.22
N LYS A 191 -16.63 -10.32 0.86
CA LYS A 191 -15.72 -11.44 0.65
C LYS A 191 -14.73 -11.11 -0.46
N GLN A 192 -15.18 -10.56 -1.58
CA GLN A 192 -14.30 -10.17 -2.68
C GLN A 192 -13.32 -9.06 -2.29
N GLU A 193 -13.75 -8.07 -1.50
CA GLU A 193 -12.86 -7.03 -0.98
C GLU A 193 -11.77 -7.61 -0.07
N VAL A 194 -12.13 -8.52 0.85
CA VAL A 194 -11.17 -9.21 1.72
C VAL A 194 -10.20 -10.06 0.89
N LEU A 195 -10.69 -10.84 -0.08
CA LEU A 195 -9.84 -11.64 -0.97
C LEU A 195 -8.88 -10.76 -1.78
N LYS A 196 -9.33 -9.59 -2.27
CA LYS A 196 -8.46 -8.64 -2.97
C LYS A 196 -7.39 -8.04 -2.05
N GLY A 197 -7.75 -7.78 -0.78
CA GLY A 197 -6.79 -7.41 0.25
C GLY A 197 -5.75 -8.48 0.55
N LEU A 198 -6.15 -9.76 0.59
CA LEU A 198 -5.23 -10.89 0.75
C LEU A 198 -4.29 -11.05 -0.46
N GLU A 199 -4.81 -10.86 -1.67
CA GLU A 199 -4.01 -10.83 -2.91
C GLU A 199 -2.93 -9.74 -2.83
N LEU A 200 -3.32 -8.51 -2.49
CA LEU A 200 -2.35 -7.42 -2.28
C LEU A 200 -1.35 -7.74 -1.16
N GLY A 201 -1.79 -8.32 -0.04
CA GLY A 201 -0.92 -8.68 1.09
C GLY A 201 0.14 -9.72 0.72
N SER A 202 -0.21 -10.70 -0.10
CA SER A 202 0.73 -11.73 -0.59
C SER A 202 1.88 -11.15 -1.44
N GLU A 203 1.68 -9.95 -1.97
CA GLU A 203 2.58 -9.27 -2.89
C GLU A 203 3.29 -8.05 -2.28
N LEU A 204 2.64 -7.31 -1.38
CA LEU A 204 3.14 -6.05 -0.87
C LEU A 204 3.05 -5.98 0.65
N ASN A 205 4.21 -5.98 1.29
CA ASN A 205 4.35 -5.66 2.70
C ASN A 205 4.61 -4.15 2.87
N ALA A 206 3.69 -3.44 3.52
CA ALA A 206 3.82 -2.00 3.78
C ALA A 206 5.05 -1.65 4.62
N GLY A 207 5.44 -2.53 5.57
CA GLY A 207 6.63 -2.37 6.40
C GLY A 207 7.93 -2.43 5.57
N GLN A 208 8.00 -3.35 4.60
CA GLN A 208 9.13 -3.44 3.67
C GLN A 208 9.26 -2.19 2.80
N LEU A 209 8.14 -1.66 2.30
CA LEU A 209 8.13 -0.40 1.54
C LEU A 209 8.55 0.80 2.40
N ALA A 210 7.98 0.91 3.61
CA ALA A 210 8.29 1.95 4.57
C ALA A 210 9.79 2.01 4.92
N GLN A 211 10.48 0.88 4.85
CA GLN A 211 11.89 0.73 5.18
C GLN A 211 12.80 0.63 3.93
N ALA A 212 12.26 0.80 2.73
CA ALA A 212 12.98 0.66 1.45
C ALA A 212 13.71 -0.68 1.27
N GLU A 213 13.18 -1.73 1.92
CA GLU A 213 13.67 -3.09 1.81
C GLU A 213 13.19 -3.77 0.52
N SER A 214 11.92 -3.56 0.18
CA SER A 214 11.33 -4.03 -1.08
C SER A 214 11.95 -3.34 -2.30
N VAL A 215 11.64 -3.84 -3.49
CA VAL A 215 11.96 -3.20 -4.77
C VAL A 215 10.73 -2.54 -5.39
N PRO A 216 10.89 -1.55 -6.28
CA PRO A 216 9.77 -0.89 -6.96
C PRO A 216 8.73 -1.85 -7.53
N PHE A 217 9.13 -2.95 -8.15
CA PHE A 217 8.20 -3.90 -8.75
C PHE A 217 7.30 -4.61 -7.73
N ASN A 218 7.66 -4.69 -6.44
CA ASN A 218 6.75 -5.20 -5.41
C ASN A 218 5.46 -4.37 -5.27
N LEU A 219 5.44 -3.15 -5.81
CA LEU A 219 4.29 -2.26 -5.81
C LEU A 219 3.27 -2.58 -6.93
N GLU A 220 3.54 -3.54 -7.81
CA GLU A 220 2.68 -3.85 -8.97
C GLU A 220 1.25 -4.21 -8.56
N GLY A 221 1.06 -4.94 -7.45
CA GLY A 221 -0.28 -5.27 -6.93
C GLY A 221 -1.17 -4.06 -6.65
N LEU A 222 -0.60 -2.86 -6.52
CA LEU A 222 -1.39 -1.62 -6.41
C LEU A 222 -2.11 -1.25 -7.71
N TYR A 223 -1.61 -1.69 -8.88
CA TYR A 223 -2.34 -1.51 -10.14
C TYR A 223 -3.64 -2.32 -10.15
N GLU A 224 -3.64 -3.50 -9.55
CA GLU A 224 -4.81 -4.37 -9.41
C GLU A 224 -5.85 -3.81 -8.41
N MET A 225 -5.47 -2.81 -7.61
CA MET A 225 -6.39 -2.10 -6.71
C MET A 225 -7.13 -0.94 -7.40
N ARG A 226 -6.86 -0.68 -8.69
CA ARG A 226 -7.61 0.31 -9.47
C ARG A 226 -9.08 -0.06 -9.57
N GLY A 227 -9.96 0.86 -9.19
CA GLY A 227 -11.40 0.60 -9.09
C GLY A 227 -11.81 -0.18 -7.83
N HIS A 228 -10.86 -0.54 -6.96
CA HIS A 228 -11.08 -1.31 -5.73
C HIS A 228 -10.52 -0.57 -4.50
N LEU A 229 -10.66 0.75 -4.46
CA LEU A 229 -10.07 1.61 -3.41
C LEU A 229 -10.50 1.19 -2.00
N HIS A 230 -11.75 0.77 -1.81
CA HIS A 230 -12.25 0.35 -0.50
C HIS A 230 -11.54 -0.91 0.02
N ALA A 231 -11.29 -1.89 -0.85
CA ALA A 231 -10.50 -3.07 -0.51
C ALA A 231 -9.06 -2.70 -0.11
N PHE A 232 -8.47 -1.69 -0.78
CA PHE A 232 -7.15 -1.18 -0.40
C PHE A 232 -7.17 -0.54 0.99
N GLU A 233 -8.13 0.33 1.28
CA GLU A 233 -8.23 0.98 2.59
C GLU A 233 -8.48 -0.05 3.70
N LEU A 234 -9.33 -1.05 3.48
CA LEU A 234 -9.53 -2.15 4.42
C LEU A 234 -8.22 -2.91 4.71
N LYS A 235 -7.47 -3.29 3.68
CA LYS A 235 -6.17 -3.96 3.85
C LYS A 235 -5.14 -3.06 4.53
N PHE A 236 -5.13 -1.77 4.20
CA PHE A 236 -4.20 -0.82 4.80
C PHE A 236 -4.50 -0.58 6.29
N MET A 237 -5.78 -0.48 6.67
CA MET A 237 -6.20 -0.41 8.07
C MET A 237 -5.84 -1.68 8.84
N GLU A 238 -6.03 -2.86 8.24
CA GLU A 238 -5.60 -4.14 8.81
C GLU A 238 -4.09 -4.14 9.10
N GLN A 239 -3.25 -3.74 8.15
CA GLN A 239 -1.79 -3.65 8.36
C GLN A 239 -1.39 -2.68 9.49
N ILE A 240 -2.11 -1.57 9.66
CA ILE A 240 -1.89 -0.66 10.80
C ILE A 240 -2.16 -1.37 12.13
N LEU A 241 -3.27 -2.10 12.21
CA LEU A 241 -3.67 -2.81 13.43
C LEU A 241 -2.72 -3.98 13.73
N ASP A 242 -2.25 -4.72 12.72
CA ASP A 242 -1.24 -5.77 12.88
C ASP A 242 0.06 -5.22 13.47
N VAL A 243 0.58 -4.12 12.91
CA VAL A 243 1.79 -3.47 13.44
C VAL A 243 1.56 -2.90 14.84
N ALA A 244 0.38 -2.34 15.12
CA ALA A 244 0.03 -1.88 16.45
C ALA A 244 0.06 -2.99 17.48
N ALA A 245 -0.33 -4.19 17.09
CA ALA A 245 -0.42 -5.34 17.96
C ALA A 245 0.80 -6.26 17.93
N ALA A 246 1.85 -5.93 17.16
CA ALA A 246 3.03 -6.77 16.99
C ALA A 246 3.73 -7.17 18.31
N ALA A 247 3.62 -6.35 19.37
CA ALA A 247 4.14 -6.64 20.71
C ALA A 247 3.06 -7.10 21.71
N GLY A 248 1.83 -7.38 21.25
CA GLY A 248 0.69 -7.74 22.09
C GLY A 248 0.89 -9.03 22.88
N HIS A 249 1.76 -9.94 22.41
CA HIS A 249 2.17 -11.15 23.13
C HIS A 249 3.14 -10.86 24.30
N LEU A 250 3.79 -9.70 24.32
CA LEU A 250 4.68 -9.26 25.40
C LEU A 250 4.00 -8.26 26.33
N ASP A 251 3.17 -7.38 25.79
CA ASP A 251 2.40 -6.39 26.54
C ASP A 251 1.08 -6.08 25.82
N CYS A 252 -0.02 -6.58 26.36
CA CYS A 252 -1.36 -6.41 25.79
C CYS A 252 -2.07 -5.11 26.19
N ARG A 253 -1.43 -4.21 26.93
CA ARG A 253 -2.09 -3.02 27.51
C ARG A 253 -2.25 -1.85 26.54
N GLY A 254 -1.54 -1.86 25.42
CA GLY A 254 -1.54 -0.77 24.44
C GLY A 254 -0.78 -1.15 23.17
N ALA A 255 -0.79 -0.26 22.18
CA ALA A 255 -0.11 -0.44 20.89
C ALA A 255 1.38 -0.04 21.00
N ARG A 256 2.15 -0.83 21.74
CA ARG A 256 3.54 -0.50 22.12
C ARG A 256 4.46 -0.20 20.92
N ASN A 257 4.26 -0.87 19.79
CA ASN A 257 5.11 -0.74 18.60
C ASN A 257 4.64 0.34 17.61
N PHE A 258 3.41 0.85 17.72
CA PHE A 258 2.89 1.90 16.82
C PHE A 258 3.27 3.30 17.30
N ILE A 259 4.57 3.57 17.28
CA ILE A 259 5.17 4.83 17.71
C ILE A 259 5.17 5.88 16.58
N GLU A 260 5.51 7.14 16.90
CA GLU A 260 5.45 8.26 15.95
C GLU A 260 6.24 8.00 14.65
N PRO A 261 7.49 7.49 14.68
CA PRO A 261 8.22 7.17 13.44
C PRO A 261 7.51 6.12 12.57
N VAL A 262 6.84 5.15 13.18
CA VAL A 262 6.09 4.10 12.47
C VAL A 262 4.86 4.70 11.82
N HIS A 263 4.09 5.52 12.55
CA HIS A 263 2.95 6.24 11.99
C HIS A 263 3.34 7.08 10.77
N GLN A 264 4.40 7.88 10.86
CA GLN A 264 4.84 8.72 9.74
C GLN A 264 5.22 7.90 8.51
N ALA A 265 5.81 6.72 8.72
CA ALA A 265 6.15 5.81 7.63
C ALA A 265 4.89 5.22 6.97
N PHE A 266 3.91 4.78 7.77
CA PHE A 266 2.64 4.26 7.24
C PHE A 266 1.82 5.33 6.52
N LYS A 267 1.77 6.55 7.04
CA LYS A 267 1.14 7.69 6.36
C LYS A 267 1.76 7.94 4.98
N MET A 268 3.09 7.83 4.89
CA MET A 268 3.82 7.96 3.63
C MET A 268 3.52 6.81 2.66
N VAL A 269 3.49 5.57 3.16
CA VAL A 269 3.11 4.40 2.36
C VAL A 269 1.72 4.58 1.77
N ARG A 270 0.72 4.98 2.58
CA ARG A 270 -0.64 5.23 2.08
C ARG A 270 -0.66 6.27 0.98
N GLU A 271 0.01 7.41 1.18
CA GLU A 271 0.06 8.49 0.19
C GLU A 271 0.64 8.00 -1.15
N VAL A 272 1.74 7.23 -1.10
CA VAL A 272 2.36 6.67 -2.30
C VAL A 272 1.47 5.63 -2.97
N SER A 273 0.85 4.75 -2.19
CA SER A 273 -0.04 3.72 -2.72
C SER A 273 -1.23 4.35 -3.45
N LEU A 274 -1.85 5.37 -2.85
CA LEU A 274 -2.96 6.08 -3.47
C LEU A 274 -2.53 6.79 -4.76
N ASP A 275 -1.35 7.40 -4.82
CA ASP A 275 -0.86 7.99 -6.07
C ASP A 275 -0.67 6.97 -7.20
N ILE A 276 -0.25 5.74 -6.88
CA ILE A 276 -0.08 4.66 -7.86
C ILE A 276 -1.45 4.14 -8.33
N ILE A 277 -2.36 3.92 -7.39
CA ILE A 277 -3.74 3.49 -7.65
C ILE A 277 -4.44 4.52 -8.55
N ASP A 278 -4.35 5.81 -8.21
CA ASP A 278 -4.93 6.91 -8.99
C ASP A 278 -4.24 7.16 -10.34
N GLY A 279 -3.14 6.46 -10.65
CA GLY A 279 -2.36 6.63 -11.88
C GLY A 279 -1.55 7.93 -11.94
N LYS A 280 -1.35 8.61 -10.80
CA LYS A 280 -0.52 9.82 -10.67
C LYS A 280 0.97 9.50 -10.64
N SER A 281 1.34 8.28 -10.26
CA SER A 281 2.73 7.80 -10.20
C SER A 281 2.83 6.37 -10.75
N ASN A 282 3.94 6.07 -11.43
CA ASN A 282 4.34 4.68 -11.69
C ASN A 282 5.05 4.06 -10.46
N LEU A 283 5.35 2.76 -10.51
CA LEU A 283 5.96 2.03 -9.40
C LEU A 283 7.29 2.65 -8.92
N ARG A 284 8.19 2.98 -9.85
CA ARG A 284 9.48 3.60 -9.56
C ARG A 284 9.33 4.99 -8.95
N GLN A 285 8.44 5.81 -9.49
CA GLN A 285 8.15 7.15 -8.96
C GLN A 285 7.57 7.09 -7.55
N GLY A 286 6.65 6.15 -7.30
CA GLY A 286 6.08 5.95 -5.97
C GLY A 286 7.14 5.51 -4.96
N TYR A 287 7.98 4.54 -5.32
CA TYR A 287 9.10 4.11 -4.49
C TYR A 287 10.08 5.26 -4.19
N ASP A 288 10.47 6.02 -5.21
CA ASP A 288 11.40 7.15 -5.07
C ASP A 288 10.79 8.31 -4.28
N LYS A 289 9.45 8.44 -4.24
CA LYS A 289 8.75 9.39 -3.36
C LYS A 289 8.93 9.04 -1.88
N VAL A 290 8.97 7.75 -1.53
CA VAL A 290 9.34 7.29 -0.17
C VAL A 290 10.75 7.75 0.16
N LEU A 291 11.73 7.43 -0.69
CA LEU A 291 13.14 7.79 -0.49
C LEU A 291 13.33 9.31 -0.39
N THR A 292 12.66 10.08 -1.25
CA THR A 292 12.73 11.54 -1.25
C THR A 292 12.23 12.14 0.04
N LYS A 293 11.08 11.67 0.55
CA LYS A 293 10.52 12.15 1.83
C LYS A 293 11.44 11.79 3.00
N ARG A 294 11.99 10.58 3.03
CA ARG A 294 12.99 10.17 4.04
C ARG A 294 14.26 11.02 3.98
N GLY A 295 14.80 11.27 2.78
CA GLY A 295 15.95 12.15 2.57
C GLY A 295 15.70 13.58 3.06
N ASN A 296 14.50 14.13 2.83
CA ASN A 296 14.13 15.46 3.30
C ASN A 296 14.09 15.57 4.83
N LEU A 297 13.73 14.50 5.55
CA LEU A 297 13.80 14.47 7.01
C LEU A 297 15.26 14.58 7.49
N LEU A 298 16.19 13.88 6.82
CA LEU A 298 17.62 13.95 7.14
C LEU A 298 18.21 15.33 6.83
N VAL A 299 17.77 15.98 5.75
CA VAL A 299 18.15 17.37 5.44
C VAL A 299 17.74 18.32 6.58
N ARG A 300 16.52 18.17 7.11
CA ARG A 300 16.06 18.95 8.27
C ARG A 300 16.88 18.65 9.54
N ALA A 301 17.35 17.41 9.69
CA ALA A 301 18.28 17.03 10.76
C ALA A 301 19.73 17.54 10.53
N GLY A 302 20.01 18.20 9.40
CA GLY A 302 21.31 18.80 9.10
C GLY A 302 22.26 17.93 8.26
N PHE A 303 21.78 16.84 7.67
CA PHE A 303 22.53 16.02 6.73
C PHE A 303 22.48 16.61 5.30
N ARG A 304 23.40 16.20 4.42
CA ARG A 304 23.43 16.68 3.03
C ARG A 304 22.21 16.19 2.24
N LYS A 305 21.80 16.95 1.24
CA LYS A 305 20.75 16.53 0.29
C LYS A 305 21.27 15.41 -0.60
N LEU A 306 20.46 14.37 -0.77
CA LEU A 306 20.67 13.26 -1.70
C LEU A 306 19.62 13.29 -2.81
N SER A 307 19.99 12.87 -4.01
CA SER A 307 19.08 12.79 -5.16
C SER A 307 18.72 11.35 -5.52
N VAL A 308 17.42 11.08 -5.69
CA VAL A 308 16.95 9.80 -6.28
C VAL A 308 17.29 9.68 -7.78
N GLY A 309 17.66 10.78 -8.44
CA GLY A 309 18.10 10.77 -9.84
C GLY A 309 19.58 10.44 -10.03
N ALA A 310 20.35 10.26 -8.94
CA ALA A 310 21.74 9.83 -9.01
C ALA A 310 21.89 8.47 -8.31
N ASP A 311 22.36 7.45 -9.04
CA ASP A 311 22.34 6.06 -8.59
C ASP A 311 23.04 5.83 -7.25
N GLU A 312 24.20 6.47 -7.01
CA GLU A 312 24.91 6.37 -5.74
C GLU A 312 24.12 6.99 -4.58
N ASP A 313 23.54 8.17 -4.79
CA ASP A 313 22.75 8.88 -3.78
C ASP A 313 21.44 8.11 -3.51
N ARG A 314 20.81 7.53 -4.53
CA ARG A 314 19.63 6.68 -4.40
C ARG A 314 19.93 5.41 -3.61
N ALA A 315 21.05 4.75 -3.91
CA ALA A 315 21.51 3.58 -3.15
C ALA A 315 21.77 3.94 -1.68
N LEU A 316 22.44 5.07 -1.42
CA LEU A 316 22.66 5.56 -0.07
C LEU A 316 21.34 5.91 0.64
N LEU A 317 20.36 6.50 -0.05
CA LEU A 317 19.02 6.76 0.49
C LEU A 317 18.31 5.46 0.92
N ARG A 318 18.42 4.40 0.11
CA ARG A 318 17.89 3.08 0.49
C ARG A 318 18.56 2.53 1.75
N LEU A 319 19.89 2.59 1.83
CA LEU A 319 20.65 2.14 3.02
C LEU A 319 20.28 2.92 4.28
N LEU A 320 20.18 4.24 4.19
CA LEU A 320 19.77 5.12 5.31
C LEU A 320 18.33 4.83 5.75
N THR A 321 17.44 4.50 4.80
CA THR A 321 16.05 4.18 5.10
C THR A 321 15.92 2.80 5.77
N MET A 322 16.60 1.77 5.24
CA MET A 322 16.67 0.44 5.88
C MET A 322 17.32 0.50 7.27
N GLY A 323 18.35 1.33 7.43
CA GLY A 323 19.01 1.59 8.71
C GLY A 323 18.19 2.43 9.70
N ARG A 324 16.95 2.81 9.34
CA ARG A 324 16.02 3.62 10.14
C ARG A 324 16.65 4.92 10.64
N THR A 325 17.57 5.49 9.85
CA THR A 325 18.32 6.67 10.23
C THR A 325 17.39 7.88 10.35
N THR A 326 17.52 8.61 11.46
CA THR A 326 16.69 9.81 11.75
C THR A 326 17.51 11.04 12.14
N ASP A 327 18.78 10.86 12.51
CA ASP A 327 19.69 11.95 12.89
C ASP A 327 20.90 12.04 11.97
N LYS A 328 21.58 13.19 12.05
CA LYS A 328 22.76 13.51 11.24
C LYS A 328 23.95 12.60 11.53
N HIS A 329 24.22 12.27 12.79
CA HIS A 329 25.41 11.53 13.18
C HIS A 329 25.38 10.10 12.63
N GLN A 330 24.23 9.42 12.76
CA GLN A 330 24.04 8.11 12.15
C GLN A 330 24.08 8.19 10.62
N ALA A 331 23.54 9.25 10.01
CA ALA A 331 23.60 9.43 8.54
C ALA A 331 25.03 9.63 8.02
N GLU A 332 25.85 10.39 8.74
CA GLU A 332 27.28 10.56 8.45
C GLU A 332 28.02 9.23 8.57
N LEU A 333 27.76 8.45 9.63
CA LEU A 333 28.35 7.13 9.81
C LEU A 333 28.03 6.18 8.63
N PHE A 334 26.79 6.14 8.17
CA PHE A 334 26.42 5.37 6.96
C PHE A 334 27.11 5.88 5.71
N SER A 335 27.19 7.20 5.54
CA SER A 335 27.87 7.81 4.39
C SER A 335 29.36 7.48 4.38
N GLU A 336 30.05 7.55 5.53
CA GLU A 336 31.46 7.22 5.68
C GLU A 336 31.73 5.74 5.42
N ALA A 337 30.88 4.84 5.94
CA ALA A 337 30.96 3.41 5.66
C ALA A 337 30.78 3.11 4.16
N PHE A 338 29.80 3.77 3.53
CA PHE A 338 29.53 3.61 2.10
C PHE A 338 30.67 4.12 1.21
N GLN A 339 31.33 5.23 1.59
CA GLN A 339 32.50 5.74 0.85
C GLN A 339 33.78 4.94 1.11
N ALA A 340 33.86 4.20 2.23
CA ALA A 340 34.98 3.31 2.54
C ALA A 340 34.95 1.98 1.76
N LEU A 341 33.88 1.72 0.99
CA LEU A 341 33.79 0.54 0.14
C LEU A 341 34.79 0.60 -1.01
N GLU A 342 35.39 -0.54 -1.33
CA GLU A 342 36.20 -0.72 -2.54
C GLU A 342 35.34 -0.45 -3.77
N VAL A 343 35.90 0.24 -4.77
CA VAL A 343 35.20 0.64 -6.02
C VAL A 343 34.36 -0.50 -6.64
N PRO A 344 34.88 -1.72 -6.88
CA PRO A 344 34.06 -2.79 -7.46
C PRO A 344 32.89 -3.21 -6.57
N VAL A 345 33.09 -3.27 -5.25
CA VAL A 345 32.05 -3.64 -4.29
C VAL A 345 30.98 -2.54 -4.18
N LYS A 346 31.41 -1.27 -4.17
CA LYS A 346 30.49 -0.13 -4.19
C LYS A 346 29.65 -0.11 -5.45
N ALA A 347 30.26 -0.32 -6.63
CA ALA A 347 29.54 -0.39 -7.90
C ALA A 347 28.51 -1.54 -7.92
N GLN A 348 28.87 -2.70 -7.37
CA GLN A 348 27.96 -3.84 -7.24
C GLN A 348 26.79 -3.55 -6.31
N LEU A 349 27.05 -2.94 -5.14
CA LEU A 349 26.02 -2.54 -4.19
C LEU A 349 25.06 -1.50 -4.80
N VAL A 350 25.61 -0.48 -5.47
CA VAL A 350 24.85 0.56 -6.15
C VAL A 350 23.99 -0.03 -7.25
N ARG A 351 24.54 -0.93 -8.08
CA ARG A 351 23.77 -1.62 -9.12
C ARG A 351 22.63 -2.42 -8.51
N GLY A 352 22.91 -3.29 -7.54
CA GLY A 352 21.90 -4.16 -6.92
C GLY A 352 20.78 -3.37 -6.25
N LEU A 353 21.10 -2.26 -5.57
CA LEU A 353 20.11 -1.37 -4.95
C LEU A 353 19.35 -0.49 -5.96
N ASN A 354 19.73 -0.47 -7.23
CA ASN A 354 19.03 0.31 -8.25
C ASN A 354 18.24 -0.52 -9.26
N ILE A 355 18.25 -1.86 -9.14
CA ILE A 355 17.37 -2.73 -9.91
C ILE A 355 15.93 -2.55 -9.41
N ASP A 356 15.00 -2.37 -10.35
CA ASP A 356 13.60 -2.12 -10.04
C ASP A 356 12.81 -3.43 -9.92
N GLY A 357 13.25 -4.47 -10.62
CA GLY A 357 12.61 -5.78 -10.70
C GLY A 357 11.63 -5.91 -11.87
N ASN A 358 11.76 -5.04 -12.88
CA ASN A 358 10.88 -5.05 -14.06
C ASN A 358 11.16 -6.24 -14.99
N VAL A 359 10.40 -6.34 -16.09
CA VAL A 359 10.64 -7.33 -17.16
C VAL A 359 12.11 -7.30 -17.60
N ASN A 360 12.71 -8.49 -17.71
CA ASN A 360 14.13 -8.74 -17.97
C ASN A 360 15.11 -8.32 -16.86
N GLU A 361 14.61 -8.01 -15.66
CA GLU A 361 15.44 -7.77 -14.48
C GLU A 361 15.26 -8.90 -13.45
N THR A 362 16.35 -9.20 -12.76
CA THR A 362 16.34 -10.03 -11.55
C THR A 362 16.67 -9.12 -10.38
N ALA A 363 15.68 -8.82 -9.56
CA ALA A 363 15.85 -8.10 -8.31
C ALA A 363 16.09 -9.07 -7.15
N VAL A 364 16.83 -8.64 -6.14
CA VAL A 364 16.96 -9.38 -4.88
C VAL A 364 16.33 -8.56 -3.76
N LEU A 365 15.44 -9.20 -3.00
CA LEU A 365 14.86 -8.65 -1.78
C LEU A 365 15.62 -9.25 -0.57
N PRO A 366 16.46 -8.47 0.14
CA PRO A 366 17.22 -8.96 1.28
C PRO A 366 16.34 -8.98 2.54
N TYR A 367 15.49 -9.98 2.67
CA TYR A 367 14.44 -10.03 3.69
C TYR A 367 15.00 -10.05 5.13
N TYR A 368 14.48 -9.18 6.00
CA TYR A 368 14.98 -8.81 7.32
C TYR A 368 16.22 -7.89 7.36
N MET A 369 16.71 -7.35 6.24
CA MET A 369 17.90 -6.48 6.25
C MET A 369 17.76 -5.25 7.18
N PRO A 370 16.61 -4.54 7.27
CA PRO A 370 16.43 -3.46 8.24
C PRO A 370 16.65 -3.89 9.70
N ALA A 371 16.23 -5.12 10.05
CA ALA A 371 16.43 -5.68 11.38
C ALA A 371 17.91 -6.01 11.62
N ILE A 372 18.59 -6.58 10.62
CA ILE A 372 20.04 -6.86 10.66
C ILE A 372 20.85 -5.56 10.84
N MET A 373 20.52 -4.50 10.11
CA MET A 373 21.16 -3.18 10.29
C MET A 373 20.92 -2.62 11.69
N SER A 374 19.68 -2.63 12.17
CA SER A 374 19.32 -2.14 13.50
C SER A 374 20.09 -2.88 14.60
N LYS A 375 20.13 -4.22 14.52
CA LYS A 375 20.83 -5.08 15.49
C LYS A 375 22.34 -4.88 15.44
N THR A 376 22.92 -4.69 14.26
CA THR A 376 24.34 -4.37 14.09
C THR A 376 24.69 -3.07 14.79
N LEU A 377 23.89 -2.01 14.60
CA LEU A 377 24.08 -0.71 15.24
C LEU A 377 23.95 -0.80 16.76
N GLU A 378 22.97 -1.57 17.25
CA GLU A 378 22.78 -1.78 18.68
C GLU A 378 23.97 -2.53 19.31
N ARG A 379 24.44 -3.61 18.68
CA ARG A 379 25.55 -4.42 19.20
C ARG A 379 26.89 -3.70 19.17
N THR A 380 27.05 -2.73 18.27
CA THR A 380 28.28 -1.94 18.13
C THR A 380 28.21 -0.58 18.83
N ARG A 381 27.11 -0.27 19.53
CA ARG A 381 26.89 1.05 20.15
C ARG A 381 27.97 1.47 21.15
N ASP A 382 28.57 0.48 21.84
CA ASP A 382 29.56 0.69 22.90
C ASP A 382 31.01 0.63 22.36
N LEU A 383 31.19 0.44 21.04
CA LEU A 383 32.49 0.41 20.37
C LEU A 383 32.92 1.80 19.88
N SER A 384 34.18 1.93 19.44
CA SER A 384 34.68 3.17 18.85
C SER A 384 33.95 3.53 17.56
N GLN A 385 33.96 4.81 17.16
CA GLN A 385 33.36 5.24 15.89
C GLN A 385 34.00 4.52 14.70
N GLU A 386 35.30 4.27 14.73
CA GLU A 386 36.01 3.49 13.70
C GLU A 386 35.50 2.05 13.63
N ASP A 387 35.31 1.38 14.78
CA ASP A 387 34.75 0.02 14.83
C ASP A 387 33.33 -0.04 14.28
N ARG A 388 32.50 0.94 14.63
CA ARG A 388 31.13 1.07 14.12
C ARG A 388 31.11 1.28 12.61
N GLN A 389 32.00 2.12 12.09
CA GLN A 389 32.16 2.33 10.65
C GLN A 389 32.61 1.04 9.97
N ARG A 390 33.61 0.33 10.52
CA ARG A 390 34.09 -0.96 9.97
C ARG A 390 32.99 -2.02 9.92
N ALA A 391 32.19 -2.14 10.98
CA ALA A 391 31.06 -3.06 11.04
C ALA A 391 30.03 -2.78 9.95
N LEU A 392 29.66 -1.50 9.74
CA LEU A 392 28.73 -1.10 8.68
C LEU A 392 29.32 -1.29 7.29
N THR A 393 30.61 -0.96 7.09
CA THR A 393 31.31 -1.21 5.83
C THR A 393 31.26 -2.70 5.49
N SER A 394 31.58 -3.57 6.46
CA SER A 394 31.54 -5.03 6.26
C SER A 394 30.11 -5.52 6.00
N LEU A 395 29.09 -4.98 6.68
CA LEU A 395 27.68 -5.30 6.39
C LEU A 395 27.28 -4.87 4.97
N MET A 396 27.72 -3.70 4.51
CA MET A 396 27.46 -3.24 3.13
C MET A 396 28.21 -4.08 2.09
N LYS A 397 29.43 -4.55 2.37
CA LYS A 397 30.14 -5.53 1.53
C LYS A 397 29.35 -6.84 1.43
N TYR A 398 28.86 -7.33 2.56
CA TYR A 398 28.03 -8.52 2.59
C TYR A 398 26.71 -8.33 1.82
N LEU A 399 26.04 -7.19 2.00
CA LEU A 399 24.83 -6.84 1.23
C LEU A 399 25.12 -6.78 -0.29
N ALA A 400 26.29 -6.27 -0.71
CA ALA A 400 26.68 -6.29 -2.12
C ALA A 400 26.76 -7.73 -2.67
N ARG A 401 27.28 -8.68 -1.89
CA ARG A 401 27.29 -10.11 -2.24
C ARG A 401 25.87 -10.69 -2.26
N VAL A 402 25.03 -10.33 -1.31
CA VAL A 402 23.62 -10.74 -1.25
C VAL A 402 22.82 -10.20 -2.44
N LEU A 403 23.11 -9.01 -2.95
CA LEU A 403 22.43 -8.46 -4.12
C LEU A 403 23.05 -8.92 -5.45
N ALA A 404 24.12 -9.72 -5.42
CA ALA A 404 24.69 -10.32 -6.60
C ALA A 404 23.72 -11.36 -7.18
N THR A 405 23.29 -11.14 -8.42
CA THR A 405 22.53 -12.09 -9.22
C THR A 405 23.46 -12.75 -10.23
N ASP A 406 23.48 -14.08 -10.28
CA ASP A 406 24.20 -14.78 -11.35
C ASP A 406 23.44 -14.65 -12.68
N PRO A 407 24.13 -14.42 -13.82
CA PRO A 407 23.51 -14.26 -15.14
C PRO A 407 22.72 -15.47 -15.69
N GLY A 408 22.62 -16.57 -14.93
CA GLY A 408 22.10 -17.87 -15.39
C GLY A 408 20.65 -18.19 -15.01
N ASP A 409 19.99 -17.38 -14.19
CA ASP A 409 18.67 -17.69 -13.62
C ASP A 409 17.50 -17.10 -14.44
N THR A 410 17.66 -17.01 -15.76
CA THR A 410 16.64 -16.49 -16.68
C THR A 410 15.79 -17.63 -17.24
N ARG A 411 14.54 -17.72 -16.80
CA ARG A 411 13.52 -18.55 -17.46
C ARG A 411 12.89 -17.75 -18.61
N TYR A 412 13.22 -18.09 -19.84
CA TYR A 412 12.70 -17.44 -21.05
C TYR A 412 11.25 -17.86 -21.33
N THR A 413 10.41 -16.91 -21.74
CA THR A 413 9.10 -17.18 -22.37
C THR A 413 9.26 -17.31 -23.90
N PRO A 414 8.27 -17.88 -24.62
CA PRO A 414 8.36 -18.16 -26.06
C PRO A 414 8.60 -16.93 -26.96
N ASP A 415 8.34 -15.74 -26.45
CA ASP A 415 8.54 -14.43 -27.06
C ASP A 415 9.90 -13.78 -26.70
N GLY A 416 10.74 -14.47 -25.92
CA GLY A 416 12.09 -14.03 -25.56
C GLY A 416 12.15 -13.03 -24.41
N GLN A 417 11.03 -12.72 -23.76
CA GLN A 417 11.01 -11.93 -22.52
C GLN A 417 11.29 -12.83 -21.31
N VAL A 418 11.81 -12.24 -20.24
CA VAL A 418 11.90 -12.89 -18.92
C VAL A 418 10.99 -12.07 -18.00
N PRO A 419 9.95 -12.66 -17.38
CA PRO A 419 9.15 -11.97 -16.36
C PRO A 419 10.07 -11.37 -15.29
N GLY A 420 9.72 -10.22 -14.72
CA GLY A 420 10.50 -9.66 -13.61
C GLY A 420 10.62 -10.68 -12.48
N ILE A 421 11.85 -11.08 -12.14
CA ILE A 421 12.09 -12.09 -11.09
C ILE A 421 12.53 -11.36 -9.83
N ILE A 422 11.83 -11.60 -8.72
CA ILE A 422 12.28 -11.17 -7.40
C ILE A 422 12.75 -12.41 -6.63
N ILE A 423 14.03 -12.42 -6.27
CA ILE A 423 14.64 -13.45 -5.43
C ILE A 423 14.63 -12.92 -4.00
N GLU A 424 13.87 -13.56 -3.12
CA GLU A 424 13.92 -13.28 -1.69
C GLU A 424 15.08 -14.05 -1.05
N ARG A 425 15.92 -13.36 -0.28
CA ARG A 425 17.01 -13.96 0.51
C ARG A 425 16.75 -13.69 1.98
N ASN A 426 16.45 -14.74 2.75
CA ASN A 426 16.12 -14.63 4.16
C ASN A 426 17.38 -14.35 5.01
N MET A 427 17.48 -13.14 5.54
CA MET A 427 18.65 -12.67 6.30
C MET A 427 18.58 -13.03 7.79
N SER A 428 17.56 -13.76 8.25
CA SER A 428 17.43 -14.16 9.66
C SER A 428 18.61 -14.98 10.16
N ILE A 429 19.27 -15.76 9.29
CA ILE A 429 20.48 -16.52 9.61
C ILE A 429 21.64 -15.63 10.09
N VAL A 430 21.66 -14.35 9.69
CA VAL A 430 22.70 -13.38 10.08
C VAL A 430 22.56 -13.01 11.56
N GLN A 431 21.37 -13.18 12.14
CA GLN A 431 21.12 -12.80 13.54
C GLN A 431 21.98 -13.59 14.52
N GLU A 432 22.23 -14.87 14.26
CA GLU A 432 23.08 -15.74 15.10
C GLU A 432 24.53 -15.25 15.11
N VAL A 433 25.02 -14.79 13.96
CA VAL A 433 26.37 -14.22 13.83
C VAL A 433 26.49 -12.95 14.67
N ILE A 434 25.53 -12.03 14.54
CA ILE A 434 25.52 -10.76 15.28
C ILE A 434 25.45 -10.97 16.80
N ASP A 435 24.75 -12.02 17.26
CA ASP A 435 24.66 -12.35 18.68
C ASP A 435 25.88 -13.10 19.23
N SER A 436 26.77 -13.58 18.35
CA SER A 436 27.94 -14.34 18.76
C SER A 436 28.96 -13.49 19.54
N PRO A 437 29.70 -14.10 20.50
CA PRO A 437 30.83 -13.44 21.15
C PRO A 437 31.93 -13.01 20.16
N ALA A 438 32.09 -13.75 19.06
CA ALA A 438 33.08 -13.45 18.03
C ALA A 438 32.79 -12.11 17.33
N PHE A 439 31.53 -11.83 17.00
CA PHE A 439 31.13 -10.57 16.39
C PHE A 439 31.36 -9.38 17.32
N LYS A 440 31.15 -9.53 18.63
CA LYS A 440 31.48 -8.48 19.61
C LYS A 440 32.97 -8.16 19.67
N ALA A 441 33.82 -9.17 19.51
CA ALA A 441 35.27 -9.01 19.53
C ALA A 441 35.81 -8.43 18.22
N ASN A 442 35.21 -8.79 17.08
CA ASN A 442 35.57 -8.30 15.76
C ASN A 442 34.33 -8.27 14.85
N PRO A 443 33.63 -7.12 14.76
CA PRO A 443 32.35 -7.03 14.05
C PRO A 443 32.58 -7.02 12.53
N SER A 444 32.55 -8.21 11.92
CA SER A 444 32.70 -8.43 10.49
C SER A 444 31.73 -9.49 9.98
N PHE A 445 31.27 -9.31 8.75
CA PHE A 445 30.39 -10.19 7.98
C PHE A 445 31.11 -10.84 6.79
N ASP A 446 32.42 -10.60 6.63
CA ASP A 446 33.14 -10.95 5.40
C ASP A 446 33.19 -12.47 5.17
N ALA A 447 33.23 -13.26 6.25
CA ALA A 447 33.25 -14.72 6.21
C ALA A 447 31.85 -15.36 6.12
N LEU A 448 30.77 -14.57 6.12
CA LEU A 448 29.42 -15.10 6.10
C LEU A 448 29.02 -15.53 4.69
N ASP A 449 28.36 -16.68 4.58
CA ASP A 449 27.79 -17.16 3.33
C ASP A 449 26.51 -16.40 2.96
N VAL A 450 26.22 -16.36 1.66
CA VAL A 450 24.99 -15.76 1.16
C VAL A 450 23.88 -16.81 1.31
N PRO A 451 22.74 -16.49 1.97
CA PRO A 451 21.63 -17.41 2.08
C PRO A 451 21.07 -17.77 0.70
N ASP A 452 20.52 -18.99 0.61
CA ASP A 452 19.82 -19.45 -0.58
C ASP A 452 18.67 -18.50 -0.92
N GLY A 453 18.43 -18.34 -2.22
CA GLY A 453 17.37 -17.49 -2.75
C GLY A 453 16.10 -18.28 -3.00
N HIS A 454 14.97 -17.76 -2.52
CA HIS A 454 13.64 -18.24 -2.86
C HIS A 454 13.07 -17.35 -3.96
N VAL A 455 12.78 -17.92 -5.12
CA VAL A 455 12.16 -17.17 -6.22
C VAL A 455 10.71 -16.92 -5.85
N LEU A 456 10.33 -15.65 -5.71
CA LEU A 456 8.93 -15.26 -5.60
C LEU A 456 8.29 -15.41 -6.99
N LEU A 457 7.84 -16.61 -7.31
CA LEU A 457 7.07 -16.90 -8.52
C LEU A 457 5.69 -16.27 -8.38
N ARG A 458 5.54 -15.05 -8.89
CA ARG A 458 4.23 -14.39 -8.97
C ARG A 458 3.45 -14.88 -10.19
N ARG A 459 2.13 -14.92 -10.05
CA ARG A 459 1.23 -15.26 -11.16
C ARG A 459 1.46 -14.22 -12.28
N PRO A 460 1.46 -14.63 -13.57
CA PRO A 460 1.48 -13.66 -14.65
C PRO A 460 0.31 -12.69 -14.47
N SER A 461 0.61 -11.40 -14.34
CA SER A 461 -0.41 -10.37 -14.39
C SER A 461 -1.08 -10.44 -15.77
N ASN A 462 -2.41 -10.31 -15.83
CA ASN A 462 -3.18 -10.24 -17.09
C ASN A 462 -2.86 -8.97 -17.92
N MET A 463 -1.76 -8.26 -17.61
CA MET A 463 -1.33 -7.00 -18.23
C MET A 463 -1.06 -7.12 -19.74
N ASP A 464 -0.90 -8.33 -20.28
CA ASP A 464 -0.78 -8.55 -21.73
C ASP A 464 -2.01 -8.09 -22.51
N ALA A 465 -3.21 -8.16 -21.92
CA ALA A 465 -4.43 -7.71 -22.61
C ALA A 465 -4.54 -6.18 -22.69
N THR A 466 -4.03 -5.46 -21.69
CA THR A 466 -4.16 -3.99 -21.62
C THR A 466 -3.10 -3.29 -22.50
N ASN A 467 -1.90 -3.86 -22.62
CA ASN A 467 -0.86 -3.33 -23.50
C ASN A 467 -1.17 -3.56 -24.99
N LEU A 468 -1.87 -4.64 -25.35
CA LEU A 468 -2.33 -4.87 -26.72
C LEU A 468 -3.38 -3.83 -27.15
N ALA A 469 -4.26 -3.42 -26.23
CA ALA A 469 -5.31 -2.42 -26.50
C ALA A 469 -4.74 -1.00 -26.69
N ILE A 470 -3.64 -0.67 -26.02
CA ILE A 470 -2.98 0.65 -26.16
C ILE A 470 -2.15 0.73 -27.45
N GLN A 471 -1.55 -0.37 -27.93
CA GLN A 471 -0.84 -0.39 -29.21
C GLN A 471 -1.76 -0.36 -30.45
N LEU A 472 -2.99 -0.89 -30.35
CA LEU A 472 -3.96 -0.90 -31.45
C LEU A 472 -4.63 0.48 -31.70
N VAL A 473 -4.47 1.44 -30.80
CA VAL A 473 -5.05 2.79 -30.92
C VAL A 473 -4.05 3.83 -31.46
N THR A 474 -2.76 3.51 -31.58
CA THR A 474 -1.72 4.51 -31.92
C THR A 474 -0.87 4.23 -33.17
N SER A 475 -1.31 3.41 -34.12
CA SER A 475 -0.59 3.25 -35.40
C SER A 475 -1.49 3.48 -36.63
N PRO A 476 -1.30 4.58 -37.38
CA PRO A 476 -1.84 4.71 -38.72
C PRO A 476 -0.86 4.10 -39.75
N THR A 477 -1.42 3.37 -40.72
CA THR A 477 -0.81 2.87 -41.98
C THR A 477 -0.07 1.52 -41.93
N GLY A 478 -0.52 0.60 -42.81
CA GLY A 478 0.15 -0.66 -43.11
C GLY A 478 -0.79 -1.66 -43.78
N SER A 479 -0.88 -1.61 -45.10
CA SER A 479 -1.72 -2.45 -45.96
C SER A 479 -1.51 -3.97 -45.75
N PRO A 480 -2.56 -4.81 -45.82
CA PRO A 480 -2.42 -6.26 -45.79
C PRO A 480 -2.05 -6.82 -47.18
N PRO A 481 -1.24 -7.89 -47.29
CA PRO A 481 -1.05 -8.59 -48.54
C PRO A 481 -2.21 -9.57 -48.81
N TYR A 482 -2.62 -9.60 -50.07
CA TYR A 482 -3.50 -10.57 -50.72
C TYR A 482 -2.95 -12.01 -50.64
N ASN A 483 -3.82 -13.02 -50.37
CA ASN A 483 -4.34 -13.92 -51.42
C ASN A 483 -5.24 -15.06 -50.92
N ASN A 484 -6.35 -15.22 -51.64
CA ASN A 484 -7.10 -16.42 -52.04
C ASN A 484 -7.69 -17.37 -50.98
N HIS A 485 -9.01 -17.30 -50.82
CA HIS A 485 -9.91 -18.31 -51.40
C HIS A 485 -11.34 -17.77 -51.57
N THR A 486 -11.87 -18.00 -52.77
CA THR A 486 -13.24 -17.78 -53.25
C THR A 486 -14.30 -18.57 -52.47
N ILE A 487 -15.49 -17.99 -52.27
CA ILE A 487 -16.81 -18.53 -52.64
C ILE A 487 -17.85 -17.39 -52.57
N ASP A 488 -18.65 -17.30 -53.65
CA ASP A 488 -19.86 -16.51 -53.87
C ASP A 488 -20.94 -16.72 -52.78
N ASP A 489 -21.69 -15.69 -52.40
CA ASP A 489 -22.97 -15.36 -53.05
C ASP A 489 -23.64 -14.14 -52.39
N GLY A 490 -24.40 -13.41 -53.20
CA GLY A 490 -24.75 -12.00 -53.00
C GLY A 490 -25.86 -11.68 -52.01
N TYR A 491 -25.97 -10.40 -51.66
CA TYR A 491 -27.24 -9.67 -51.56
C TYR A 491 -27.01 -8.15 -51.58
N THR A 492 -27.96 -7.47 -52.19
CA THR A 492 -27.95 -6.11 -52.71
C THR A 492 -28.16 -5.01 -51.65
N GLY A 493 -27.27 -4.02 -51.70
CA GLY A 493 -27.41 -2.57 -51.47
C GLY A 493 -28.49 -1.98 -50.54
N TRP A 494 -28.05 -1.20 -49.54
CA TRP A 494 -28.64 0.08 -49.13
C TRP A 494 -27.52 1.09 -48.84
N THR A 495 -27.72 2.32 -49.30
CA THR A 495 -26.77 3.44 -49.33
C THR A 495 -26.59 4.14 -47.98
N THR A 496 -25.38 4.64 -47.80
CA THR A 496 -24.83 5.44 -46.71
C THR A 496 -25.34 6.89 -46.69
N GLY A 497 -25.41 7.49 -45.50
CA GLY A 497 -25.50 8.96 -45.36
C GLY A 497 -26.01 9.44 -44.00
N GLY A 498 -25.20 9.33 -42.94
CA GLY A 498 -25.56 9.94 -41.64
C GLY A 498 -24.54 9.78 -40.51
N GLY A 499 -23.71 8.73 -40.53
CA GLY A 499 -22.81 8.43 -39.40
C GLY A 499 -21.57 9.33 -39.27
N ILE A 500 -21.01 9.81 -40.38
CA ILE A 500 -19.73 10.52 -40.36
C ILE A 500 -19.89 11.95 -39.82
N THR A 501 -20.98 12.64 -40.18
CA THR A 501 -21.26 14.00 -39.69
C THR A 501 -21.61 14.00 -38.21
N PHE A 502 -22.33 12.97 -37.72
CA PHE A 502 -22.64 12.83 -36.29
C PHE A 502 -21.39 12.51 -35.47
N GLY A 503 -20.50 11.64 -35.97
CA GLY A 503 -19.24 11.31 -35.31
C GLY A 503 -18.29 12.52 -35.15
N ILE A 504 -18.19 13.36 -36.17
CA ILE A 504 -17.33 14.57 -36.13
C ILE A 504 -17.88 15.61 -35.13
N VAL A 505 -19.22 15.79 -35.07
CA VAL A 505 -19.85 16.73 -34.12
C VAL A 505 -19.66 16.27 -32.68
N VAL A 506 -19.82 14.97 -32.39
CA VAL A 506 -19.59 14.42 -31.05
C VAL A 506 -18.13 14.55 -30.62
N LEU A 507 -17.19 14.30 -31.53
CA LEU A 507 -15.76 14.42 -31.24
C LEU A 507 -15.36 15.88 -30.95
N ALA A 508 -15.88 16.83 -31.72
CA ALA A 508 -15.66 18.26 -31.50
C ALA A 508 -16.24 18.72 -30.15
N PHE A 509 -17.41 18.21 -29.76
CA PHE A 509 -18.03 18.52 -28.47
C PHE A 509 -17.21 17.99 -27.29
N LEU A 510 -16.67 16.77 -27.41
CA LEU A 510 -15.79 16.18 -26.39
C LEU A 510 -14.47 16.94 -26.26
N CYS A 511 -13.87 17.39 -27.36
CA CYS A 511 -12.66 18.22 -27.31
C CYS A 511 -12.91 19.57 -26.62
N ILE A 512 -14.04 20.23 -26.91
CA ILE A 512 -14.41 21.49 -26.26
C ILE A 512 -14.65 21.29 -24.76
N LEU A 513 -15.31 20.18 -24.38
CA LEU A 513 -15.55 19.84 -22.96
C LEU A 513 -14.24 19.62 -22.20
N VAL A 514 -13.27 18.92 -22.80
CA VAL A 514 -11.95 18.69 -22.20
C VAL A 514 -11.17 19.99 -22.04
N ILE A 515 -11.20 20.87 -23.04
CA ILE A 515 -10.53 22.18 -22.97
C ILE A 515 -11.17 23.05 -21.87
N LEU A 516 -12.50 23.03 -21.74
CA LEU A 516 -13.21 23.73 -20.67
C LEU A 516 -12.79 23.20 -19.30
N ILE A 517 -12.78 21.88 -19.08
CA ILE A 517 -12.37 21.26 -17.81
C ILE A 517 -10.94 21.64 -17.44
N LEU A 518 -10.02 21.62 -18.42
CA LEU A 518 -8.62 22.00 -18.19
C LEU A 518 -8.46 23.48 -17.88
N ALA A 519 -9.24 24.36 -18.53
CA ALA A 519 -9.25 25.79 -18.24
C ALA A 519 -9.80 26.08 -16.83
N THR A 520 -10.87 25.41 -16.40
CA THR A 520 -11.36 25.53 -15.01
C THR A 520 -10.36 25.00 -14.01
N ALA A 521 -9.73 23.85 -14.27
CA ALA A 521 -8.71 23.28 -13.38
C ALA A 521 -7.49 24.22 -13.24
N HIS A 522 -7.04 24.82 -14.33
CA HIS A 522 -5.92 25.75 -14.31
C HIS A 522 -6.27 27.10 -13.66
N GLY A 523 -7.51 27.58 -13.85
CA GLY A 523 -8.02 28.78 -13.17
C GLY A 523 -8.16 28.59 -11.66
N VAL A 524 -8.67 27.43 -11.22
CA VAL A 524 -8.81 27.06 -9.80
C VAL A 524 -7.43 26.90 -9.14
N ALA A 525 -6.46 26.30 -9.83
CA ALA A 525 -5.10 26.15 -9.32
C ALA A 525 -4.41 27.52 -9.08
N ARG A 526 -4.57 28.48 -10.00
CA ARG A 526 -4.00 29.84 -9.82
C ARG A 526 -4.70 30.66 -8.73
N LEU A 527 -6.00 30.49 -8.54
CA LEU A 527 -6.74 31.16 -7.46
C LEU A 527 -6.29 30.66 -6.08
N HIS A 528 -6.02 29.35 -5.95
CA HIS A 528 -5.53 28.74 -4.71
C HIS A 528 -4.09 29.17 -4.36
N GLU A 529 -3.23 29.45 -5.36
CA GLU A 529 -1.89 30.02 -5.14
C GLU A 529 -1.93 31.50 -4.72
N SER A 530 -3.03 32.22 -4.99
CA SER A 530 -3.19 33.65 -4.68
C SER A 530 -3.86 33.95 -3.32
N GLY A 531 -4.24 32.92 -2.55
CA GLY A 531 -4.72 33.07 -1.17
C GLY A 531 -6.17 33.53 -1.00
N TYR A 532 -7.03 33.31 -2.00
CA TYR A 532 -8.47 33.63 -1.91
C TYR A 532 -9.31 32.38 -1.62
N ASP A 533 -9.99 32.36 -0.46
CA ASP A 533 -10.98 31.34 -0.08
C ASP A 533 -12.41 31.87 -0.27
N HIS A 534 -13.04 31.57 -1.41
CA HIS A 534 -14.50 31.43 -1.51
C HIS A 534 -14.91 30.71 -2.82
N PRO A 535 -15.88 29.77 -2.81
CA PRO A 535 -16.08 28.86 -3.94
C PRO A 535 -17.32 29.25 -4.76
N TYR A 536 -17.22 30.16 -5.73
CA TYR A 536 -18.21 30.24 -6.81
C TYR A 536 -17.58 30.84 -8.07
N VAL A 537 -17.30 29.99 -9.07
CA VAL A 537 -17.05 30.41 -10.46
C VAL A 537 -18.32 30.10 -11.25
N ARG A 538 -18.99 31.11 -11.81
CA ARG A 538 -20.13 30.95 -12.73
C ARG A 538 -19.66 31.31 -14.14
N ALA A 539 -19.61 30.35 -15.03
CA ALA A 539 -19.48 30.61 -16.47
C ALA A 539 -20.87 30.92 -17.05
N VAL A 540 -21.00 32.03 -17.79
CA VAL A 540 -22.24 32.43 -18.48
C VAL A 540 -21.95 32.44 -19.97
N MET A 541 -22.58 31.54 -20.74
CA MET A 541 -22.53 31.58 -22.20
C MET A 541 -23.68 32.45 -22.72
N ILE A 542 -23.36 33.49 -23.49
CA ILE A 542 -24.35 34.33 -24.17
C ILE A 542 -24.25 34.08 -25.68
N PRO A 543 -25.32 33.60 -26.35
CA PRO A 543 -25.32 33.47 -27.80
C PRO A 543 -25.27 34.85 -28.49
N LYS A 544 -24.45 35.00 -29.54
CA LYS A 544 -24.55 36.15 -30.45
C LYS A 544 -25.88 36.06 -31.21
N THR A 545 -26.85 36.92 -30.88
CA THR A 545 -28.05 37.09 -31.68
C THR A 545 -27.74 37.89 -32.94
N HIS A 546 -27.70 37.22 -34.09
CA HIS A 546 -27.84 37.90 -35.38
C HIS A 546 -29.32 38.17 -35.64
N ASN A 547 -29.75 39.40 -35.34
CA ASN A 547 -31.05 39.91 -35.77
C ASN A 547 -30.99 40.29 -37.25
N ASN A 548 -31.68 39.55 -38.11
CA ASN A 548 -32.21 40.09 -39.36
C ASN A 548 -33.62 39.54 -39.63
N TYR A 549 -34.59 40.41 -39.38
CA TYR A 549 -35.96 40.55 -39.90
C TYR A 549 -36.73 39.36 -40.49
N GLY A 550 -37.92 39.12 -39.93
CA GLY A 550 -39.03 38.41 -40.58
C GLY A 550 -40.20 38.17 -39.62
N THR A 551 -41.12 39.14 -39.53
CA THR A 551 -42.39 39.11 -38.78
C THR A 551 -43.33 37.96 -39.16
N VAL A 552 -44.09 37.40 -38.19
CA VAL A 552 -45.58 37.36 -38.14
C VAL A 552 -46.06 36.44 -36.99
N ASP A 553 -46.79 37.07 -36.05
CA ASP A 553 -47.98 36.70 -35.26
C ASP A 553 -48.25 35.30 -34.64
N ASN A 554 -48.68 35.41 -33.36
CA ASN A 554 -49.78 34.69 -32.68
C ASN A 554 -49.60 33.20 -32.32
N MET A 555 -49.41 32.85 -31.05
CA MET A 555 -50.45 32.73 -29.99
C MET A 555 -49.89 32.05 -28.72
N ASP A 556 -50.25 32.61 -27.56
CA ASP A 556 -50.46 32.04 -26.20
C ASP A 556 -49.35 31.20 -25.52
N LYS A 557 -48.52 31.73 -24.58
CA LYS A 557 -48.73 32.11 -23.14
C LYS A 557 -49.08 30.93 -22.19
N PRO A 558 -48.86 31.03 -20.86
CA PRO A 558 -47.69 31.48 -20.06
C PRO A 558 -47.49 30.63 -18.75
N GLN A 559 -46.44 30.91 -17.95
CA GLN A 559 -46.39 31.03 -16.46
C GLN A 559 -44.91 30.94 -15.99
N TYR A 560 -44.23 32.07 -15.65
CA TYR A 560 -44.10 32.77 -14.34
C TYR A 560 -43.28 31.96 -13.30
N ASN A 561 -42.26 32.48 -12.58
CA ASN A 561 -42.01 33.80 -11.98
C ASN A 561 -40.50 34.08 -11.73
N ASP A 562 -40.13 35.37 -11.79
CA ASP A 562 -39.24 36.24 -10.97
C ASP A 562 -37.94 35.66 -10.33
N ILE A 563 -36.82 36.40 -10.24
CA ILE A 563 -36.64 37.63 -9.42
C ILE A 563 -35.46 38.50 -9.90
N VAL A 564 -35.77 39.78 -10.11
CA VAL A 564 -35.09 41.06 -9.76
C VAL A 564 -33.56 41.15 -9.78
N SER A 565 -33.10 41.98 -10.73
CA SER A 565 -31.86 42.76 -10.72
C SER A 565 -32.02 44.10 -9.97
N SER A 566 -31.06 44.42 -9.12
CA SER A 566 -30.44 45.76 -8.99
C SER A 566 -29.10 45.51 -8.29
N VAL A 567 -27.98 46.09 -8.70
CA VAL A 567 -27.56 47.45 -8.32
C VAL A 567 -26.49 47.96 -9.31
N ASP A 568 -26.54 49.27 -9.56
CA ASP A 568 -25.57 50.12 -10.26
C ASP A 568 -24.15 50.02 -9.66
N TRP A 569 -23.15 49.97 -10.53
CA TRP A 569 -21.73 49.96 -10.20
C TRP A 569 -21.19 51.39 -10.09
N LYS A 570 -20.36 51.65 -9.07
CA LYS A 570 -19.31 52.68 -9.14
C LYS A 570 -17.95 51.98 -9.25
N MET A 571 -17.26 52.26 -10.35
CA MET A 571 -15.89 51.84 -10.67
C MET A 571 -14.86 52.48 -9.72
N ASP A 572 -13.85 51.72 -9.32
CA ASP A 572 -12.54 51.79 -10.00
C ASP A 572 -11.66 50.56 -9.72
N ASP A 573 -10.89 50.22 -10.76
CA ASP A 573 -9.73 49.33 -10.86
C ASP A 573 -9.92 47.81 -10.96
N ASP A 574 -10.19 47.40 -12.22
CA ASP A 574 -9.47 46.39 -13.02
C ASP A 574 -9.34 44.95 -12.53
N ARG A 575 -10.00 44.02 -13.26
CA ARG A 575 -9.36 42.98 -14.12
C ARG A 575 -10.38 41.94 -14.63
N LEU A 576 -10.78 42.04 -15.90
CA LEU A 576 -11.38 40.97 -16.69
C LEU A 576 -10.40 40.59 -17.81
N ALA A 577 -10.12 39.30 -17.98
CA ALA A 577 -9.30 38.79 -19.07
C ALA A 577 -10.18 38.41 -20.26
N TYR A 578 -9.92 38.98 -21.44
CA TYR A 578 -10.64 38.67 -22.67
C TYR A 578 -9.88 37.64 -23.52
N LEU A 579 -10.60 36.67 -24.07
CA LEU A 579 -10.11 35.76 -25.10
C LEU A 579 -11.07 35.83 -26.29
N SER A 580 -10.62 36.40 -27.42
CA SER A 580 -11.42 36.49 -28.65
C SER A 580 -11.05 35.35 -29.58
N MET A 581 -12.05 34.57 -30.02
CA MET A 581 -11.95 33.67 -31.17
C MET A 581 -13.18 33.87 -32.07
N ALA A 582 -13.00 33.56 -33.36
CA ALA A 582 -13.66 34.20 -34.50
C ALA A 582 -15.20 34.23 -34.55
N ASP A 583 -15.95 33.64 -33.63
CA ASP A 583 -17.43 33.72 -33.61
C ASP A 583 -18.07 33.77 -32.21
N TRP A 584 -17.30 33.87 -31.12
CA TRP A 584 -17.85 33.83 -29.75
C TRP A 584 -17.09 34.76 -28.80
N ASP A 585 -17.83 35.46 -27.95
CA ASP A 585 -17.27 36.23 -26.84
C ASP A 585 -17.48 35.42 -25.54
N VAL A 586 -16.39 35.17 -24.80
CA VAL A 586 -16.41 34.50 -23.50
C VAL A 586 -16.04 35.55 -22.44
N VAL A 587 -16.90 35.72 -21.42
CA VAL A 587 -16.66 36.59 -20.25
C VAL A 587 -16.43 35.72 -19.03
#